data_AF-A0A9X3DUP9-F1
#
_entry.id   AF-A0A9X3DUP9-F1
#
_cell.length_a   1.000
_cell.length_b   1.000
_cell.length_c   1.000
_cell.angle_alpha   90.00
_cell.angle_beta   90.00
_cell.angle_gamma   90.00
#
_symmetry.space_group_name_H-M   'P 1'
#
loop_
_entity.id
_entity.type
_entity.pdbx_description
1 polymer ?
#
loop_
_entity_poly.entity_id
_entity_poly.type
_entity_poly.pdbx_seq_one_letter_code
_entity_poly.pdbx_strand_id
1 'polypeptide(L)' 'MDLLKQISNRIAQLRSGEKWTLSIRDLFVSRADFQSISVFLCRESEKGQFSLKHTGQHTSGFDGTSLTIVKK' A
#
# COMPACT_ATOMS: atom_id res chain seq x y z
N MET A 1 -7.09 10.02 12.63
CA MET A 1 -8.26 9.97 11.71
C MET A 1 -7.81 10.42 10.34
N ASP A 2 -7.75 9.64 9.28
CA ASP A 2 -7.97 8.21 9.09
C ASP A 2 -7.08 7.89 7.87
N LEU A 3 -5.78 7.69 8.13
CA LEU A 3 -4.76 7.57 7.10
C LEU A 3 -5.09 6.42 6.13
N LEU A 4 -5.67 5.35 6.66
CA LEU A 4 -6.25 4.24 5.90
C LEU A 4 -7.34 4.72 4.95
N LYS A 5 -8.31 5.54 5.40
CA LYS A 5 -9.30 6.14 4.50
C LYS A 5 -8.68 7.06 3.45
N GLN A 6 -7.66 7.85 3.80
CA GLN A 6 -6.99 8.71 2.81
C GLN A 6 -6.30 7.87 1.73
N ILE A 7 -5.60 6.80 2.13
CA ILE A 7 -4.98 5.86 1.19
C ILE A 7 -6.05 5.17 0.35
N SER A 8 -7.10 4.62 0.96
CA SER A 8 -8.20 3.95 0.27
C SER A 8 -8.89 4.88 -0.73
N ASN A 9 -9.16 6.13 -0.34
CA ASN A 9 -9.75 7.13 -1.23
C ASN A 9 -8.80 7.50 -2.37
N ARG A 10 -7.49 7.67 -2.08
CA ARG A 10 -6.49 7.92 -3.12
C ARG A 10 -6.42 6.77 -4.13
N ILE A 11 -6.50 5.50 -3.68
CA ILE A 11 -6.56 4.33 -4.56
C ILE A 11 -7.85 4.32 -5.38
N ALA A 12 -8.97 4.66 -4.77
CA ALA A 12 -10.25 4.79 -5.47
C ALA A 12 -10.17 5.88 -6.57
N GLN A 13 -9.41 6.95 -6.33
CA GLN A 13 -9.16 8.04 -7.29
C GLN A 13 -8.10 7.72 -8.35
N LEU A 14 -7.25 6.71 -8.17
CA LEU A 14 -6.30 6.27 -9.20
C LEU A 14 -7.08 5.90 -10.47
N ARG A 15 -6.47 6.11 -11.64
CA ARG A 15 -7.03 5.63 -12.91
C ARG A 15 -6.70 4.15 -13.12
N SER A 16 -7.55 3.42 -13.84
CA SER A 16 -7.26 2.01 -14.20
C SER A 16 -5.93 1.95 -14.98
N GLY A 17 -5.03 1.06 -14.55
CA GLY A 17 -3.66 0.96 -15.05
C GLY A 17 -2.63 1.86 -14.35
N GLU A 18 -3.06 2.78 -13.49
CA GLU A 18 -2.16 3.66 -12.74
C GLU A 18 -1.48 2.92 -11.58
N LYS A 19 -0.20 3.24 -11.36
CA LYS A 19 0.62 2.64 -10.31
C LYS A 19 0.95 3.69 -9.28
N TRP A 20 0.74 3.36 -8.01
CA TRP A 20 1.06 4.23 -6.89
C TRP A 20 1.97 3.51 -5.93
N THR A 21 3.18 4.03 -5.72
CA THR A 21 4.15 3.46 -4.77
C THR A 21 4.11 4.28 -3.48
N LEU A 22 3.75 3.61 -2.39
CA LEU A 22 3.74 4.12 -1.03
C LEU A 22 4.95 3.58 -0.29
N SER A 23 5.61 4.40 0.52
CA SER A 23 6.67 3.95 1.41
C SER A 23 6.45 4.48 2.81
N ILE A 24 7.00 3.79 3.81
CA ILE A 24 6.95 4.26 5.21
C ILE A 24 7.40 5.71 5.37
N ARG A 25 8.46 6.09 4.66
CA ARG A 25 9.00 7.46 4.69
C ARG A 25 8.02 8.49 4.10
N ASP A 26 7.27 8.09 3.09
CA ASP A 26 6.27 8.94 2.42
C ASP A 26 5.05 9.17 3.33
N LEU A 27 4.70 8.14 4.10
CA LEU A 27 3.54 8.15 4.98
C LEU A 27 3.82 8.69 6.38
N PHE A 28 5.09 8.88 6.76
CA PHE A 28 5.51 9.22 8.12
C PHE A 28 4.88 8.32 9.21
N VAL A 29 4.75 7.01 8.92
CA VAL A 29 4.17 6.02 9.86
C VAL A 29 5.23 5.11 10.46
N SER A 30 4.91 4.45 11.57
CA SER A 30 5.77 3.38 12.08
C SER A 30 5.65 2.10 11.25
N ARG A 31 6.64 1.21 11.38
CA ARG A 31 6.62 -0.12 10.74
C ARG A 31 5.35 -0.92 11.07
N ALA A 32 4.91 -0.87 12.32
CA ALA A 32 3.71 -1.58 12.77
C ALA A 32 2.42 -1.06 12.09
N ASP A 33 2.30 0.26 11.96
CA ASP A 33 1.20 0.90 11.23
C ASP A 33 1.24 0.52 9.75
N PHE A 34 2.42 0.56 9.12
CA PHE A 34 2.57 0.19 7.72
C PHE A 34 2.24 -1.28 7.43
N GLN A 35 2.60 -2.17 8.36
CA GLN A 35 2.23 -3.59 8.27
C GLN A 35 0.71 -3.76 8.36
N SER A 36 0.05 -3.03 9.25
CA SER A 36 -1.42 -3.03 9.37
C SER A 36 -2.09 -2.49 8.10
N ILE A 37 -1.55 -1.40 7.53
CA ILE A 37 -2.01 -0.82 6.26
C ILE A 37 -1.85 -1.81 5.11
N SER A 38 -0.69 -2.46 5.02
CA SER A 38 -0.43 -3.47 3.99
C SER A 38 -1.42 -4.63 4.03
N VAL A 39 -1.69 -5.16 5.23
CA VAL A 39 -2.68 -6.24 5.42
C VAL A 39 -4.09 -5.78 5.05
N PHE A 40 -4.48 -4.57 5.45
CA PHE A 40 -5.78 -4.00 5.10
C PHE A 40 -5.93 -3.83 3.58
N LEU A 41 -4.93 -3.26 2.93
CA LEU A 41 -4.92 -3.06 1.48
C LEU A 41 -4.88 -4.38 0.71
N CYS A 42 -4.22 -5.40 1.24
CA CYS A 42 -4.21 -6.74 0.65
C CYS A 42 -5.63 -7.31 0.63
N ARG A 43 -6.36 -7.22 1.75
CA ARG A 43 -7.77 -7.63 1.82
C ARG A 43 -8.69 -6.82 0.89
N GLU A 44 -8.47 -5.51 0.77
CA GLU A 44 -9.22 -4.68 -0.18
C GLU A 44 -8.90 -5.04 -1.63
N SER A 45 -7.67 -5.44 -1.93
CA SER A 45 -7.26 -5.88 -3.28
C SER A 45 -7.90 -7.20 -3.69
N GLU A 46 -8.19 -8.09 -2.73
CA GLU A 46 -8.95 -9.33 -2.97
C GLU A 46 -10.39 -9.05 -3.44
N LYS A 47 -10.94 -7.87 -3.15
CA LYS A 47 -12.25 -7.44 -3.69
C LYS A 47 -12.20 -7.11 -5.19
N GLY A 48 -11.01 -7.14 -5.82
CA GLY A 48 -10.84 -7.00 -7.26
C GLY A 48 -10.70 -5.56 -7.77
N GLN A 49 -10.69 -4.55 -6.89
CA GLN A 49 -10.58 -3.14 -7.31
C GLN A 49 -9.15 -2.72 -7.71
N PHE A 50 -8.14 -3.39 -7.17
CA PHE A 50 -6.73 -3.11 -7.45
C PHE A 50 -5.89 -4.34 -7.10
N SER A 51 -4.59 -4.31 -7.42
CA SER A 51 -3.63 -5.33 -7.07
C SER A 51 -2.47 -4.71 -6.30
N LEU A 52 -2.07 -5.38 -5.21
CA LEU A 52 -0.89 -5.01 -4.45
C LEU A 52 0.34 -5.75 -5.00
N LYS A 53 1.40 -5.00 -5.22
CA LYS A 53 2.76 -5.52 -5.36
C LYS A 53 3.59 -5.02 -4.19
N HIS A 54 3.98 -5.94 -3.33
CA HIS A 54 5.02 -5.68 -2.36
C HIS A 54 6.37 -5.61 -3.09
N THR A 55 7.00 -4.43 -3.06
CA THR A 55 8.36 -4.20 -3.57
C THR A 55 9.42 -4.54 -2.51
N GLY A 56 9.06 -5.34 -1.50
CA GLY A 56 9.95 -5.85 -0.47
C GLY A 56 10.09 -7.36 -0.61
N GLN A 57 10.82 -7.82 -1.62
CA GLN A 57 11.21 -9.21 -1.70
C GLN A 57 12.30 -9.48 -0.66
N HIS A 58 11.91 -10.11 0.45
CA HIS A 58 12.64 -11.22 1.05
C HIS A 58 14.18 -11.08 1.11
N THR A 59 14.70 -10.04 1.75
CA THR A 59 16.08 -10.08 2.27
C THR A 59 16.10 -9.37 3.62
N SER A 60 16.85 -9.94 4.55
CA SER A 60 16.85 -9.72 6.00
C SER A 60 17.29 -8.33 6.48
N GLY A 61 16.96 -7.27 5.75
CA GLY A 61 17.35 -5.90 6.02
C GLY A 61 16.15 -5.00 6.23
N PHE A 62 16.23 -4.18 7.27
CA PHE A 62 15.23 -3.26 7.80
C PHE A 62 14.74 -2.17 6.81
N ASP A 63 15.00 -2.25 5.50
CA ASP A 63 14.92 -1.11 4.57
C ASP A 63 13.77 -1.18 3.53
N GLY A 64 13.11 -2.33 3.36
CA GLY A 64 12.11 -2.55 2.30
C GLY A 64 10.65 -2.42 2.73
N THR A 65 10.21 -1.24 3.16
CA THR A 65 8.79 -0.99 3.48
C THR A 65 8.16 -0.03 2.48
N SER A 66 8.10 -0.52 1.25
CA SER A 66 7.45 0.11 0.12
C SER A 66 6.41 -0.84 -0.48
N LEU A 67 5.29 -0.27 -0.89
CA LEU A 67 4.12 -0.96 -1.39
C LEU A 67 3.68 -0.29 -2.68
N THR A 68 3.66 -1.03 -3.77
CA THR A 68 3.15 -0.53 -5.05
C THR A 68 1.73 -1.05 -5.26
N ILE A 69 0.80 -0.13 -5.41
CA ILE A 69 -0.61 -0.40 -5.69
C ILE A 69 -0.83 -0.18 -7.18
N VAL A 70 -1.47 -1.13 -7.84
CA VAL A 70 -1.79 -1.07 -9.27
C VAL A 70 -3.29 -1.19 -9.41
N LYS A 71 -3.96 -0.14 -9.87
CA LYS A 71 -5.40 -0.22 -10.10
C LYS A 71 -5.68 -1.05 -11.36
N LYS A 72 -6.63 -1.98 -11.26
CA LYS A 72 -7.11 -2.76 -12.40
C LYS A 72 -8.13 -1.99 -13.21
#